data_AF-A0A920VXQ7-F1
#
_entry.id   AF-A0A920VXQ7-F1
#
_cell.length_a   1.000
_cell.length_b   1.000
_cell.length_c   1.000
_cell.angle_alpha   90.00
_cell.angle_beta   90.00
_cell.angle_gamma   90.00
#
_symmetry.space_group_name_H-M   'P 1'
#
loop_
_entity.id
_entity.type
_entity.pdbx_description
1 polymer ?
#
loop_
_entity_poly.entity_id
_entity_poly.type
_entity_poly.pdbx_seq_one_letter_code
_entity_poly.pdbx_strand_id
1 'polypeptide(L)'
;MKIKTFNQKVEEGRKLVNEFLLINHPLDCPICDQSGECVLQDYAFKYGSGKSEMDYSKRVNGWRDIGTFVALERNRCIQCSRCDRFTREITGTNEFGMFNRGQN
;
A
#
# COMPACT_ATOMS: atom_id res chain seq x y z
N MET A 1 -8.57 -27.60 12.37
CA MET A 1 -7.52 -26.79 11.69
C MET A 1 -6.49 -26.35 12.73
N LYS A 2 -5.17 -26.53 12.51
CA LYS A 2 -4.11 -26.03 13.41
C LYS A 2 -3.32 -24.94 12.69
N ILE A 3 -3.36 -23.72 13.21
CA ILE A 3 -2.74 -22.54 12.58
C ILE A 3 -1.37 -22.33 13.19
N LYS A 4 -0.32 -22.32 12.35
CA LYS A 4 1.05 -21.97 12.76
C LYS A 4 1.45 -20.66 12.07
N THR A 5 1.63 -19.61 12.86
CA THR A 5 1.94 -18.25 12.36
C THR A 5 3.43 -17.87 12.44
N PHE A 6 4.23 -18.74 13.07
CA PHE A 6 5.68 -18.62 13.23
C PHE A 6 6.33 -19.87 12.64
N ASN A 7 6.57 -19.84 11.33
CA ASN A 7 7.34 -20.85 10.61
C ASN A 7 7.96 -20.19 9.38
N GLN A 8 8.98 -20.83 8.83
CA GLN A 8 9.75 -20.32 7.69
C GLN A 8 8.86 -19.91 6.50
N LYS A 9 7.86 -20.73 6.15
CA LYS A 9 6.95 -20.44 5.03
C LYS A 9 6.14 -19.15 5.24
N VAL A 10 5.70 -18.88 6.47
CA VAL A 10 4.98 -17.64 6.80
C VAL A 10 5.91 -16.44 6.77
N GLU A 11 7.15 -16.58 7.25
CA GLU A 11 8.14 -15.50 7.22
C GLU A 11 8.53 -15.12 5.79
N GLU A 12 8.81 -16.10 4.93
CA GLU A 12 9.09 -15.89 3.51
C GLU A 12 7.90 -15.23 2.79
N GLY A 13 6.68 -15.70 3.06
CA GLY A 13 5.47 -15.10 2.49
C GLY A 13 5.28 -13.63 2.90
N ARG A 14 5.55 -13.28 4.17
CA ARG A 14 5.47 -11.88 4.64
C ARG A 14 6.52 -10.99 3.97
N LYS A 15 7.76 -11.48 3.83
CA LYS A 15 8.84 -10.74 3.15
C LYS A 15 8.49 -10.44 1.71
N LEU A 16 8.05 -11.47 0.97
CA LEU A 16 7.67 -11.37 -0.43
C LEU A 16 6.49 -10.41 -0.67
N VAL A 17 5.46 -10.47 0.18
CA VAL A 17 4.35 -9.51 0.08
C VAL A 17 4.82 -8.08 0.36
N ASN A 18 5.65 -7.85 1.38
CA ASN A 18 6.19 -6.52 1.67
C ASN A 18 7.02 -5.99 0.50
N GLU A 19 7.84 -6.83 -0.12
CA GLU A 19 8.61 -6.46 -1.30
C GLU A 19 7.70 -5.99 -2.45
N PHE A 20 6.63 -6.74 -2.75
CA PHE A 20 5.66 -6.33 -3.77
C PHE A 20 4.89 -5.06 -3.42
N LEU A 21 4.63 -4.79 -2.15
CA LEU A 21 3.99 -3.55 -1.72
C LEU A 21 4.93 -2.34 -1.92
N LEU A 22 6.22 -2.52 -1.67
CA LEU A 22 7.24 -1.46 -1.76
C LEU A 22 7.81 -1.26 -3.18
N ILE A 23 7.65 -2.27 -4.05
CA ILE A 23 8.19 -2.33 -5.41
C ILE A 23 7.94 -1.02 -6.18
N ASN A 24 6.71 -0.51 -6.10
CA ASN A 24 6.22 0.68 -6.79
C ASN A 24 5.74 1.76 -5.80
N HIS A 25 6.01 1.62 -4.50
CA HIS A 25 5.75 2.65 -3.50
C HIS A 25 6.90 3.68 -3.52
N PRO A 26 6.61 4.99 -3.50
CA PRO A 26 7.63 6.04 -3.58
C PRO A 26 8.46 6.12 -2.29
N LEU A 27 9.64 6.73 -2.38
CA LEU A 27 10.52 7.00 -1.24
C LEU A 27 10.15 8.33 -0.55
N ASP A 28 8.86 8.53 -0.33
CA ASP A 28 8.28 9.79 0.15
C ASP A 28 8.21 9.89 1.68
N CYS A 29 8.70 8.90 2.44
CA CYS A 29 8.56 8.88 3.90
C CYS A 29 8.96 10.19 4.60
N PRO A 30 9.99 10.96 4.16
CA PRO A 30 10.32 12.24 4.79
C PRO A 30 9.28 13.36 4.60
N ILE A 31 8.43 13.26 3.59
CA ILE A 31 7.38 14.25 3.24
C ILE A 31 5.97 13.69 3.38
N CYS A 32 5.84 12.43 3.80
CA CYS A 32 4.59 11.75 4.00
C CYS A 32 3.98 12.20 5.34
N ASP A 33 2.72 12.61 5.31
CA ASP A 33 1.93 12.99 6.48
C ASP A 33 1.75 11.83 7.47
N GLN A 34 1.64 10.61 6.97
CA GLN A 34 1.52 9.39 7.80
C GLN A 34 2.86 8.84 8.30
N SER A 35 3.99 9.52 8.06
CA SER A 35 5.29 9.03 8.50
C SER A 35 5.35 8.91 10.02
N GLY A 36 5.78 7.75 10.54
CA GLY A 36 5.79 7.47 11.99
C GLY A 36 4.51 6.81 12.52
N GLU A 37 3.40 6.87 11.78
CA GLU A 37 2.13 6.18 12.10
C GLU A 37 1.67 5.25 10.95
N CYS A 38 2.51 5.11 9.91
CA CYS A 38 2.21 4.33 8.73
C CYS A 38 2.37 2.83 9.00
N VAL A 39 1.26 2.09 8.92
CA VAL A 39 1.25 0.63 9.11
C VAL A 39 2.14 -0.11 8.09
N LEU A 40 2.29 0.43 6.88
CA LEU A 40 3.21 -0.15 5.89
C LEU A 40 4.66 -0.01 6.33
N GLN A 41 5.03 1.11 6.95
CA GLN A 41 6.36 1.34 7.50
C GLN A 41 6.65 0.33 8.63
N ASP A 42 5.69 0.14 9.54
CA ASP A 42 5.83 -0.83 10.63
C ASP A 42 5.99 -2.26 10.13
N TYR A 43 5.20 -2.67 9.12
CA TYR A 43 5.31 -3.99 8.53
C TYR A 43 6.62 -4.20 7.77
N ALA A 44 7.07 -3.19 7.03
CA ALA A 44 8.35 -3.22 6.34
C ALA A 44 9.50 -3.36 7.33
N PHE A 45 9.46 -2.61 8.45
CA PHE A 45 10.48 -2.69 9.51
C PHE A 45 10.47 -4.05 10.20
N LYS A 46 9.29 -4.58 10.53
CA LYS A 46 9.16 -5.82 11.31
C LYS A 46 9.34 -7.10 10.50
N TYR A 47 8.90 -7.10 9.24
CA TYR A 47 8.81 -8.31 8.42
C TYR A 47 9.44 -8.19 7.04
N GLY A 48 9.96 -7.02 6.66
CA GLY A 48 10.63 -6.81 5.38
C GLY A 48 12.04 -7.42 5.33
N SER A 49 12.63 -7.42 4.14
CA SER A 49 14.03 -7.82 3.88
C SER A 49 15.04 -6.74 4.28
N GLY A 50 14.59 -5.49 4.50
CA GLY A 50 15.44 -4.32 4.79
C GLY A 50 16.22 -3.77 3.59
N LYS A 51 16.21 -4.47 2.45
CA LYS A 51 16.84 -4.06 1.19
C LYS A 51 15.89 -4.32 0.03
N SER A 52 15.86 -3.39 -0.93
CA SER A 52 15.17 -3.56 -2.20
C SER A 52 16.20 -3.99 -3.24
N GLU A 53 15.96 -5.10 -3.92
CA GLU A 53 16.77 -5.55 -5.06
C GLU A 53 16.31 -4.89 -6.38
N MET A 54 15.24 -4.10 -6.32
CA MET A 54 14.63 -3.47 -7.48
C MET A 54 15.33 -2.17 -7.87
N ASP A 55 15.98 -2.19 -9.03
CA ASP A 55 16.60 -1.04 -9.68
C ASP A 55 15.87 -0.73 -11.00
N TYR A 56 14.71 -0.08 -10.89
CA TYR A 56 13.95 0.40 -12.03
C TYR A 56 13.06 1.60 -11.64
N SER A 57 12.61 2.35 -12.65
CA SER A 57 11.75 3.51 -12.45
C SER A 57 10.37 3.13 -11.94
N LYS A 58 9.99 3.67 -10.77
CA LYS A 58 8.68 3.43 -10.16
C LYS A 58 7.55 4.06 -10.98
N ARG A 59 6.37 3.45 -10.92
CA ARG A 59 5.16 4.01 -11.55
C ARG A 59 4.82 5.39 -10.97
N VAL A 60 4.30 6.28 -11.81
CA VAL A 60 3.80 7.59 -11.39
C VAL A 60 2.38 7.77 -11.91
N ASN A 61 1.49 8.20 -11.02
CA ASN A 61 0.11 8.53 -11.31
C ASN A 61 -0.05 10.05 -11.28
N GLY A 62 -0.85 10.59 -12.19
CA GLY A 62 -1.22 12.00 -12.17
C GLY A 62 -2.01 12.36 -10.91
N TRP A 63 -1.94 13.63 -10.54
CA TRP A 63 -2.74 14.19 -9.45
C TRP A 63 -4.25 14.16 -9.78
N ARG A 64 -5.08 14.08 -8.74
CA ARG A 64 -6.55 14.13 -8.83
C ARG A 64 -7.06 14.91 -7.62
N ASP A 65 -7.90 15.90 -7.90
CA ASP A 65 -8.71 16.53 -6.86
C ASP A 65 -9.88 15.60 -6.51
N ILE A 66 -10.12 15.42 -5.21
CA ILE A 66 -11.26 14.67 -4.67
C ILE A 66 -12.07 15.49 -3.65
N GLY A 67 -11.84 16.81 -3.60
CA GLY A 67 -12.49 17.73 -2.69
C GLY A 67 -11.56 18.27 -1.59
N THR A 68 -12.14 19.02 -0.68
CA THR A 68 -11.40 19.87 0.27
C THR A 68 -10.95 19.18 1.55
N PHE A 69 -11.54 18.03 1.89
CA PHE A 69 -11.31 17.37 3.18
C PHE A 69 -10.23 16.29 3.15
N VAL A 70 -9.96 15.69 1.98
CA VAL A 70 -9.04 14.56 1.86
C VAL A 70 -8.03 14.82 0.75
N ALA A 71 -6.76 14.91 1.11
CA ALA A 71 -5.67 14.95 0.15
C ALA A 71 -5.35 13.51 -0.32
N LEU A 72 -5.45 13.24 -1.62
CA LEU A 72 -5.19 11.92 -2.19
C LEU A 72 -3.86 11.89 -2.94
N GLU A 73 -2.85 11.26 -2.33
CA GLU A 73 -1.59 10.93 -3.02
C GLU A 73 -1.62 9.48 -3.55
N ARG A 74 -1.94 9.32 -4.84
CA ARG A 74 -2.14 7.99 -5.45
C ARG A 74 -0.86 7.18 -5.60
N ASN A 75 0.30 7.82 -5.63
CA ASN A 75 1.58 7.12 -5.72
C ASN A 75 1.89 6.33 -4.44
N ARG A 76 1.45 6.83 -3.28
CA ARG A 76 1.59 6.15 -1.98
C ARG A 76 0.57 5.01 -1.78
N CYS A 77 -0.49 4.96 -2.56
CA CYS A 77 -1.54 3.94 -2.42
C CYS A 77 -1.07 2.54 -2.86
N ILE A 78 -1.25 1.55 -1.97
CA ILE A 78 -0.97 0.12 -2.23
C ILE A 78 -2.15 -0.67 -2.82
N GLN A 79 -3.21 0.02 -3.26
CA GLN A 79 -4.38 -0.58 -3.91
C GLN A 79 -5.10 -1.66 -3.06
N CYS A 80 -5.12 -1.51 -1.73
CA CYS A 80 -5.76 -2.46 -0.82
C CYS A 80 -7.31 -2.47 -0.87
N SER A 81 -7.94 -1.63 -1.69
CA SER A 81 -9.41 -1.43 -1.84
C SER A 81 -10.16 -0.99 -0.57
N ARG A 82 -9.47 -0.60 0.50
CA ARG A 82 -10.14 -0.24 1.77
C ARG A 82 -11.05 0.99 1.65
N CYS A 83 -10.64 2.01 0.90
CA CYS A 83 -11.44 3.22 0.67
C CYS A 83 -12.71 2.93 -0.17
N ASP A 84 -12.56 2.19 -1.27
CA ASP A 84 -13.67 1.74 -2.12
C ASP A 84 -14.73 0.97 -1.30
N ARG A 85 -14.31 -0.08 -0.57
CA ARG A 85 -15.22 -0.81 0.32
C ARG A 85 -15.88 0.08 1.37
N PHE A 86 -15.14 1.00 1.98
CA PHE A 86 -15.70 1.92 2.96
C PHE A 86 -16.81 2.79 2.33
N THR A 87 -16.56 3.38 1.17
CA THR A 87 -17.56 4.25 0.52
C THR A 87 -18.76 3.50 -0.04
N ARG A 88 -18.60 2.22 -0.35
CA ARG A 88 -19.70 1.38 -0.82
C ARG A 88 -20.53 0.79 0.30
N GLU A 89 -19.88 0.29 1.34
CA GLU A 89 -20.51 -0.55 2.37
C GLU A 89 -20.90 0.25 3.62
N ILE A 90 -20.17 1.33 3.94
CA ILE A 90 -20.41 2.12 5.16
C ILE A 90 -21.14 3.41 4.86
N THR A 91 -20.60 4.25 3.96
CA THR A 91 -21.26 5.53 3.61
C THR A 91 -22.36 5.34 2.57
N GLY A 92 -22.25 4.30 1.73
CA GLY A 92 -23.17 4.06 0.62
C GLY A 92 -23.06 5.05 -0.54
N THR A 93 -22.04 5.90 -0.56
CA THR A 93 -21.85 6.97 -1.55
C THR A 93 -21.23 6.48 -2.86
N ASN A 94 -20.48 5.37 -2.83
CA ASN A 94 -19.81 4.79 -4.01
C ASN A 94 -18.89 5.77 -4.77
N GLU A 95 -18.24 6.69 -4.07
CA GLU A 95 -17.42 7.75 -4.68
C GLU A 95 -16.01 7.25 -5.07
N PHE A 96 -15.49 6.22 -4.38
CA PHE A 96 -14.23 5.58 -4.74
C PHE A 96 -14.47 4.32 -5.58
N GLY A 97 -13.45 3.94 -6.35
CA GLY A 97 -13.47 2.72 -7.12
C GLY A 97 -12.09 2.30 -7.60
N MET A 98 -11.96 1.03 -7.99
CA MET A 98 -10.79 0.50 -8.67
C MET A 98 -11.03 0.52 -10.18
N PHE A 99 -10.26 1.32 -10.90
CA PHE A 99 -10.37 1.45 -12.35
C PHE A 99 -9.20 0.75 -13.05
N ASN A 100 -9.44 0.27 -14.28
CA ASN A 100 -8.49 -0.49 -15.08
C ASN A 100 -8.05 -1.80 -14.40
N ARG A 101 -6.95 -2.42 -14.88
CA ARG A 101 -6.47 -3.72 -14.41
C ARG A 101 -4.93 -3.77 -14.41
N GLY A 102 -4.36 -4.32 -13.36
CA GLY A 102 -2.91 -4.53 -13.26
C GLY A 102 -2.13 -3.21 -13.14
N GLN A 103 -0.84 -3.25 -13.44
CA GLN A 103 0.06 -2.09 -13.40
C GLN A 103 0.46 -1.55 -14.79
N ASN A 104 -0.23 -1.97 -15.86
CA ASN A 104 0.05 -1.56 -17.25
C ASN A 104 -1.08 -0.70 -17.81
#